data_AF-A0A964KTX3-F1
#
_entry.id   AF-A0A964KTX3-F1
#
_cell.length_a   1.000
_cell.length_b   1.000
_cell.length_c   1.000
_cell.angle_alpha   90.00
_cell.angle_beta   90.00
_cell.angle_gamma   90.00
#
_symmetry.space_group_name_H-M   'P 1'
#
loop_
_entity.id
_entity.type
_entity.pdbx_description
1 polymer ?
#
loop_
_entity_poly.entity_id
_entity_poly.type
_entity_poly.pdbx_seq_one_letter_code
_entity_poly.pdbx_strand_id
1 'polypeptide(L)'
;MSAVMLNPGDPRIPERRSEPLGLAPDTDRRRPLWAQGRVEVLGRPSIGIVGTRRPSPHGISAARRIAFEVARSGWCVVSGLALGIDEAAHLAAVEAGGETIAVLPSPAPLGLRYGARRLAEQIQQAGLLLSDRPVGTPPAAWSFAARNHLLAALCDGLIVVEAPEGSGALITAESAAGLGLPIAIVSAPYGAATAEGGLRWLQRAQELSLRITEERSPVLISGEADLRAWLAVCALSLQGHFAAPPEVASAVTSDVGGEAFGLQREILQRVDAAGAEGVVEGDLSDLSRELPGALVAALTLLSLRGLIEQRGGRWRRVLGAVLRSRP
;
A
#
# COMPACT_ATOMS: atom_id res chain seq x y z
N MET A 1 -8.06 20.62 -17.76
CA MET A 1 -6.68 21.09 -17.45
C MET A 1 -5.73 20.55 -18.50
N SER A 2 -4.71 21.32 -18.93
CA SER A 2 -3.66 20.81 -19.83
C SER A 2 -2.70 19.89 -19.06
N ALA A 3 -2.12 18.89 -19.75
CA ALA A 3 -1.09 18.05 -19.15
C ALA A 3 0.21 18.85 -18.97
N VAL A 4 0.87 18.65 -17.83
CA VAL A 4 2.16 19.24 -17.47
C VAL A 4 3.22 18.14 -17.47
N MET A 5 4.41 18.46 -17.98
CA MET A 5 5.56 17.57 -17.94
C MET A 5 6.35 17.82 -16.64
N LEU A 6 6.61 16.76 -15.89
CA LEU A 6 7.41 16.76 -14.66
C LEU A 6 8.74 16.07 -14.97
N ASN A 7 9.82 16.84 -15.01
CA ASN A 7 11.15 16.28 -15.24
C ASN A 7 11.68 15.59 -13.96
N PRO A 8 12.60 14.62 -14.07
CA PRO A 8 13.35 14.14 -12.90
C PRO A 8 13.98 15.31 -12.14
N GLY A 9 13.79 15.36 -10.82
CA GLY A 9 14.23 16.48 -9.97
C GLY A 9 13.28 17.68 -9.92
N ASP A 10 12.11 17.60 -10.56
CA ASP A 10 11.04 18.58 -10.37
C ASP A 10 10.62 18.61 -8.88
N PRO A 11 10.59 19.77 -8.22
CA PRO A 11 10.31 19.87 -6.78
C PRO A 11 8.90 19.41 -6.40
N ARG A 12 8.00 19.25 -7.38
CA ARG A 12 6.65 18.70 -7.18
C ARG A 12 6.65 17.17 -7.05
N ILE A 13 7.75 16.50 -7.43
CA ILE A 13 7.97 15.08 -7.19
C ILE A 13 8.69 14.96 -5.85
N PRO A 14 8.08 14.35 -4.82
CA PRO A 14 8.74 14.18 -3.53
C PRO A 14 10.00 13.33 -3.65
N GLU A 15 11.07 13.70 -2.94
CA GLU A 15 12.35 13.00 -2.98
C GLU A 15 12.24 11.51 -2.66
N ARG A 16 11.39 11.14 -1.68
CA ARG A 16 11.09 9.73 -1.33
C ARG A 16 10.52 8.91 -2.49
N ARG A 17 9.92 9.58 -3.48
CA ARG A 17 9.37 8.95 -4.70
C ARG A 17 10.42 8.92 -5.82
N SER A 18 11.46 9.75 -5.77
CA SER A 18 12.43 9.86 -6.87
C SER A 18 13.14 8.54 -7.16
N GLU A 19 13.62 7.83 -6.15
CA GLU A 19 14.32 6.55 -6.35
C GLU A 19 13.39 5.42 -6.79
N PRO A 20 12.25 5.14 -6.12
CA PRO A 20 11.30 4.12 -6.60
C PRO A 20 10.75 4.38 -8.00
N LEU A 21 10.58 5.65 -8.38
CA LEU A 21 10.12 6.03 -9.72
C LEU A 21 11.22 5.93 -10.80
N GLY A 22 12.45 5.56 -10.44
CA GLY A 22 13.59 5.52 -11.38
C GLY A 22 14.00 6.92 -11.86
N LEU A 23 13.79 7.93 -11.02
CA LEU A 23 14.09 9.35 -11.27
C LEU A 23 15.34 9.82 -10.48
N ALA A 24 16.01 8.91 -9.76
CA ALA A 24 17.22 9.21 -9.01
C ALA A 24 18.38 9.66 -9.93
N PRO A 25 19.36 10.41 -9.39
CA PRO A 25 20.38 11.05 -10.21
C PRO A 25 21.24 10.10 -11.06
N ASP A 26 21.35 8.84 -10.68
CA ASP A 26 22.34 7.89 -11.24
C ASP A 26 21.75 6.81 -12.17
N THR A 27 20.47 6.94 -12.57
CA THR A 27 19.83 5.96 -13.45
C THR A 27 19.68 6.48 -14.89
N ASP A 28 20.15 5.70 -15.86
CA ASP A 28 20.07 5.94 -17.32
C ASP A 28 18.63 5.94 -17.90
N ARG A 29 17.61 5.93 -17.03
CA ARG A 29 16.18 5.83 -17.35
C ARG A 29 15.35 7.04 -16.89
N ARG A 30 15.99 8.20 -16.78
CA ARG A 30 15.35 9.50 -16.52
C ARG A 30 14.31 9.84 -17.60
N ARG A 31 13.06 9.42 -17.42
CA ARG A 31 11.94 9.81 -18.28
C ARG A 31 11.05 10.79 -17.52
N PRO A 32 10.63 11.90 -18.13
CA PRO A 32 9.66 12.78 -17.50
C PRO A 32 8.34 12.05 -17.28
N LEU A 33 7.55 12.56 -16.34
CA LEU A 33 6.16 12.13 -16.14
C LEU A 33 5.22 13.17 -16.74
N TRP A 34 4.10 12.71 -17.28
CA TRP A 34 3.04 13.57 -17.79
C TRP A 34 1.87 13.51 -16.82
N ALA A 35 1.54 14.67 -16.26
CA ALA A 35 0.62 14.83 -15.15
C ALA A 35 -0.54 15.74 -15.56
N GLN A 36 -1.78 15.33 -15.30
CA GLN A 36 -2.98 16.13 -15.60
C GLN A 36 -3.94 16.10 -14.42
N GLY A 37 -4.17 17.27 -13.80
CA GLY A 37 -4.92 17.40 -12.55
C GLY A 37 -4.07 18.08 -11.47
N ARG A 38 -4.30 17.69 -10.23
CA ARG A 38 -3.69 18.23 -9.00
C ARG A 38 -2.36 17.55 -8.72
N VAL A 39 -1.23 18.17 -9.10
CA VAL A 39 0.11 17.56 -8.98
C VAL A 39 0.53 17.40 -7.52
N GLU A 40 0.02 18.24 -6.62
CA GLU A 40 0.31 18.23 -5.19
C GLU A 40 0.00 16.89 -4.50
N VAL A 41 -0.92 16.08 -5.07
CA VAL A 41 -1.28 14.77 -4.51
C VAL A 41 -0.13 13.76 -4.58
N LEU A 42 0.89 13.97 -5.43
CA LEU A 42 2.11 13.15 -5.43
C LEU A 42 2.84 13.18 -4.07
N GLY A 43 2.65 14.27 -3.31
CA GLY A 43 3.19 14.45 -1.96
C GLY A 43 2.53 13.59 -0.89
N ARG A 44 1.34 13.04 -1.15
CA ARG A 44 0.53 12.35 -0.14
C ARG A 44 1.00 10.93 0.11
N PRO A 45 0.79 10.40 1.32
CA PRO A 45 0.76 8.96 1.55
C PRO A 45 -0.27 8.32 0.63
N SER A 46 0.06 7.19 0.01
CA SER A 46 -0.81 6.55 -0.98
C SER A 46 -0.87 5.04 -0.85
N ILE A 47 -2.06 4.49 -1.08
CA ILE A 47 -2.31 3.05 -1.13
C ILE A 47 -2.74 2.67 -2.54
N GLY A 48 -2.05 1.70 -3.11
CA GLY A 48 -2.43 1.11 -4.38
C GLY A 48 -3.59 0.14 -4.19
N ILE A 49 -4.64 0.22 -4.99
CA ILE A 49 -5.74 -0.74 -4.99
C ILE A 49 -5.93 -1.27 -6.40
N VAL A 50 -5.69 -2.58 -6.60
CA VAL A 50 -5.69 -3.20 -7.92
C VAL A 50 -6.47 -4.51 -7.94
N GLY A 51 -6.91 -4.92 -9.13
CA GLY A 51 -7.50 -6.23 -9.31
C GLY A 51 -7.96 -6.51 -10.74
N THR A 52 -8.82 -7.52 -10.87
CA THR A 52 -9.32 -8.02 -12.15
C THR A 52 -10.23 -7.01 -12.84
N ARG A 53 -10.22 -7.05 -14.17
CA ARG A 53 -11.17 -6.30 -15.01
C ARG A 53 -12.57 -6.89 -15.06
N ARG A 54 -12.74 -8.10 -14.52
CA ARG A 54 -14.01 -8.84 -14.44
C ARG A 54 -14.20 -9.36 -13.01
N PRO A 55 -14.41 -8.47 -12.03
CA PRO A 55 -14.57 -8.86 -10.64
C PRO A 55 -15.91 -9.52 -10.39
N SER A 56 -15.97 -10.30 -9.31
CA SER A 56 -17.24 -10.77 -8.76
C SER A 56 -18.01 -9.61 -8.11
N PRO A 57 -19.32 -9.78 -7.81
CA PRO A 57 -20.06 -8.80 -7.01
C PRO A 57 -19.42 -8.54 -5.63
N HIS A 58 -18.85 -9.58 -5.01
CA HIS A 58 -18.08 -9.45 -3.77
C HIS A 58 -16.84 -8.58 -3.99
N GLY A 59 -16.06 -8.83 -5.03
CA GLY A 59 -14.88 -8.05 -5.36
C GLY A 59 -15.18 -6.57 -5.62
N ILE A 60 -16.28 -6.25 -6.32
CA ILE A 60 -16.72 -4.87 -6.52
C ILE A 60 -17.07 -4.22 -5.17
N SER A 61 -17.87 -4.91 -4.35
CA SER A 61 -18.26 -4.41 -3.03
C SER A 61 -17.04 -4.16 -2.12
N ALA A 62 -16.11 -5.11 -2.08
CA ALA A 62 -14.88 -5.02 -1.32
C ALA A 62 -14.00 -3.86 -1.81
N ALA A 63 -13.78 -3.72 -3.12
CA ALA A 63 -13.00 -2.63 -3.69
C ALA A 63 -13.58 -1.26 -3.32
N ARG A 64 -14.91 -1.09 -3.41
CA ARG A 64 -15.58 0.16 -3.03
C ARG A 64 -15.41 0.45 -1.55
N ARG A 65 -15.70 -0.52 -0.68
CA ARG A 65 -15.61 -0.32 0.77
C ARG A 65 -14.19 0.00 1.22
N ILE A 66 -13.21 -0.79 0.77
CA ILE A 66 -11.80 -0.58 1.09
C ILE A 66 -11.33 0.78 0.60
N ALA A 67 -11.58 1.13 -0.67
CA ALA A 67 -11.12 2.41 -1.21
C ALA A 67 -11.78 3.62 -0.52
N PHE A 68 -13.05 3.51 -0.15
CA PHE A 68 -13.75 4.54 0.63
C PHE A 68 -13.11 4.73 2.01
N GLU A 69 -12.85 3.63 2.73
CA GLU A 69 -12.22 3.66 4.07
C GLU A 69 -10.76 4.17 4.01
N VAL A 70 -9.98 3.73 3.00
CA VAL A 70 -8.62 4.21 2.74
C VAL A 70 -8.62 5.72 2.49
N ALA A 71 -9.49 6.20 1.59
CA ALA A 71 -9.62 7.62 1.27
C ALA A 71 -10.08 8.46 2.49
N ARG A 72 -11.06 7.97 3.25
CA ARG A 72 -11.52 8.60 4.51
C ARG A 72 -10.43 8.71 5.55
N SER A 73 -9.49 7.77 5.55
CA SER A 73 -8.34 7.73 6.47
C SER A 73 -7.19 8.64 6.05
N GLY A 74 -7.38 9.47 5.02
CA GLY A 74 -6.40 10.47 4.55
C GLY A 74 -5.34 9.93 3.58
N TRP A 75 -5.48 8.68 3.13
CA TRP A 75 -4.60 8.11 2.11
C TRP A 75 -5.10 8.46 0.70
N CYS A 76 -4.17 8.78 -0.19
CA CYS A 76 -4.47 8.88 -1.61
C CYS A 76 -4.63 7.48 -2.22
N VAL A 77 -5.74 7.22 -2.91
CA VAL A 77 -5.94 5.93 -3.61
C VAL A 77 -5.23 5.97 -4.96
N VAL A 78 -4.35 5.00 -5.23
CA VAL A 78 -3.64 4.89 -6.52
C VAL A 78 -4.16 3.65 -7.26
N SER A 79 -4.54 3.82 -8.52
CA SER A 79 -4.94 2.68 -9.34
C SER A 79 -4.72 2.97 -10.84
N GLY A 80 -5.15 2.05 -11.69
CA GLY A 80 -4.83 2.04 -13.11
C GLY A 80 -5.90 2.56 -14.06
N LEU A 81 -7.05 2.98 -13.54
CA LEU A 81 -8.25 3.31 -14.33
C LEU A 81 -8.68 2.21 -15.32
N ALA A 82 -8.37 0.94 -15.03
CA ALA A 82 -8.95 -0.17 -15.76
C ALA A 82 -10.43 -0.36 -15.37
N LEU A 83 -11.18 -1.10 -16.17
CA LEU A 83 -12.52 -1.57 -15.75
C LEU A 83 -12.42 -2.45 -14.51
N GLY A 84 -13.52 -2.59 -13.77
CA GLY A 84 -13.61 -3.51 -12.65
C GLY A 84 -13.08 -2.91 -11.36
N ILE A 85 -12.09 -3.56 -10.74
CA ILE A 85 -11.58 -3.16 -9.42
C ILE A 85 -10.99 -1.75 -9.42
N ASP A 86 -10.16 -1.40 -10.41
CA ASP A 86 -9.55 -0.07 -10.50
C ASP A 86 -10.61 1.05 -10.59
N GLU A 87 -11.64 0.85 -11.43
CA GLU A 87 -12.77 1.78 -11.58
C GLU A 87 -13.56 1.92 -10.27
N ALA A 88 -13.85 0.81 -9.59
CA ALA A 88 -14.55 0.80 -8.31
C ALA A 88 -13.76 1.53 -7.21
N ALA A 89 -12.43 1.36 -7.18
CA ALA A 89 -11.56 2.01 -6.21
C ALA A 89 -11.51 3.53 -6.41
N HIS A 90 -11.31 3.99 -7.65
CA HIS A 90 -11.32 5.42 -7.96
C HIS A 90 -12.66 6.09 -7.66
N LEU A 91 -13.78 5.45 -8.05
CA LEU A 91 -15.11 5.98 -7.77
C LEU A 91 -15.34 6.16 -6.27
N ALA A 92 -15.04 5.13 -5.47
CA ALA A 92 -15.22 5.19 -4.04
C ALA A 92 -14.30 6.21 -3.35
N ALA A 93 -13.07 6.39 -3.84
CA ALA A 93 -12.17 7.43 -3.33
C ALA A 93 -12.72 8.84 -3.59
N VAL A 94 -13.25 9.08 -4.79
CA VAL A 94 -13.91 10.36 -5.15
C VAL A 94 -15.19 10.56 -4.34
N GLU A 95 -16.02 9.53 -4.17
CA GLU A 95 -17.25 9.58 -3.34
C GLU A 95 -16.94 9.86 -1.87
N ALA A 96 -15.81 9.38 -1.35
CA ALA A 96 -15.31 9.75 -0.03
C ALA A 96 -14.84 11.22 0.06
N GLY A 97 -14.71 11.93 -1.07
CA GLY A 97 -14.08 13.25 -1.11
C GLY A 97 -12.57 13.19 -0.85
N GLY A 98 -11.94 12.03 -1.05
CA GLY A 98 -10.50 11.85 -0.96
C GLY A 98 -9.78 12.13 -2.27
N GLU A 99 -8.45 12.04 -2.24
CA GLU A 99 -7.58 12.24 -3.39
C GLU A 99 -7.28 10.90 -4.06
N THR A 100 -7.13 10.88 -5.39
CA THR A 100 -6.81 9.66 -6.12
C THR A 100 -5.91 9.90 -7.34
N ILE A 101 -4.98 8.98 -7.60
CA ILE A 101 -4.06 9.02 -8.73
C ILE A 101 -4.35 7.85 -9.66
N ALA A 102 -4.73 8.14 -10.90
CA ALA A 102 -4.81 7.14 -11.96
C ALA A 102 -3.52 7.12 -12.77
N VAL A 103 -2.86 5.97 -12.79
CA VAL A 103 -1.64 5.75 -13.58
C VAL A 103 -2.01 5.09 -14.90
N LEU A 104 -1.72 5.77 -16.00
CA LEU A 104 -2.19 5.44 -17.33
C LEU A 104 -1.06 4.96 -18.23
N PRO A 105 -1.31 3.95 -19.10
CA PRO A 105 -0.33 3.48 -20.10
C PRO A 105 -0.12 4.49 -21.25
N SER A 106 -0.94 5.56 -21.28
CA SER A 106 -0.85 6.71 -22.16
C SER A 106 -1.53 7.91 -21.48
N PRO A 107 -0.97 9.14 -21.55
CA PRO A 107 -1.46 10.32 -20.83
C PRO A 107 -2.76 10.93 -21.40
N ALA A 108 -3.18 10.56 -22.61
CA ALA A 108 -4.43 11.05 -23.17
C ALA A 108 -5.51 9.97 -23.03
N PRO A 109 -6.74 10.30 -22.60
CA PRO A 109 -7.87 9.38 -22.62
C PRO A 109 -8.39 9.11 -24.05
N LEU A 110 -7.52 9.14 -25.05
CA LEU A 110 -7.83 8.79 -26.43
C LEU A 110 -8.22 7.30 -26.47
N GLY A 111 -9.46 7.02 -26.86
CA GLY A 111 -9.99 5.65 -26.94
C GLY A 111 -10.62 5.10 -25.66
N LEU A 112 -10.67 5.85 -24.55
CA LEU A 112 -11.48 5.44 -23.40
C LEU A 112 -12.98 5.47 -23.77
N ARG A 113 -13.74 4.48 -23.27
CA ARG A 113 -15.21 4.47 -23.35
C ARG A 113 -15.78 5.64 -22.53
N TYR A 114 -17.01 6.06 -22.84
CA TYR A 114 -17.65 7.24 -22.21
C TYR A 114 -17.59 7.22 -20.68
N GLY A 115 -17.91 6.09 -20.04
CA GLY A 115 -17.85 5.96 -18.57
C GLY A 115 -16.45 6.22 -17.98
N ALA A 116 -15.41 5.64 -18.59
CA ALA A 116 -14.03 5.83 -18.16
C ALA A 116 -13.52 7.27 -18.39
N ARG A 117 -14.06 8.00 -19.38
CA ARG A 117 -13.75 9.43 -19.58
C ARG A 117 -14.32 10.29 -18.48
N ARG A 118 -15.59 10.07 -18.11
CA ARG A 118 -16.24 10.80 -17.03
C ARG A 118 -15.52 10.58 -15.70
N LEU A 119 -15.12 9.34 -15.42
CA LEU A 119 -14.32 9.05 -14.24
C LEU A 119 -12.93 9.72 -14.30
N ALA A 120 -12.27 9.71 -15.45
CA ALA A 120 -11.00 10.43 -15.62
C ALA A 120 -11.14 11.93 -15.31
N GLU A 121 -12.23 12.57 -15.74
CA GLU A 121 -12.53 13.97 -15.44
C GLU A 121 -12.75 14.21 -13.94
N GLN A 122 -13.48 13.32 -13.27
CA GLN A 122 -13.65 13.36 -11.81
C GLN A 122 -12.31 13.20 -11.07
N ILE A 123 -11.45 12.28 -11.54
CA ILE A 123 -10.11 12.08 -10.98
C ILE A 123 -9.25 13.32 -11.20
N GLN A 124 -9.31 13.99 -12.35
CA GLN A 124 -8.55 15.23 -12.56
C GLN A 124 -8.93 16.35 -11.59
N GLN A 125 -10.20 16.38 -11.14
CA GLN A 125 -10.68 17.36 -10.17
C GLN A 125 -10.29 16.97 -8.74
N ALA A 126 -10.36 15.68 -8.39
CA ALA A 126 -10.06 15.18 -7.05
C ALA A 126 -8.56 14.93 -6.81
N GLY A 127 -7.80 14.63 -7.86
CA GLY A 127 -6.40 14.22 -7.80
C GLY A 127 -5.73 14.28 -9.17
N LEU A 128 -5.13 13.18 -9.65
CA LEU A 128 -4.17 13.24 -10.75
C LEU A 128 -4.29 12.08 -11.75
N LEU A 129 -4.20 12.38 -13.03
CA LEU A 129 -3.85 11.39 -14.07
C LEU A 129 -2.34 11.49 -14.34
N LEU A 130 -1.66 10.35 -14.37
CA LEU A 130 -0.20 10.29 -14.52
C LEU A 130 0.20 9.24 -15.56
N SER A 131 1.22 9.52 -16.37
CA SER A 131 1.81 8.55 -17.31
C SER A 131 3.32 8.76 -17.46
N ASP A 132 4.06 7.70 -17.78
CA ASP A 132 5.47 7.72 -18.19
C ASP A 132 5.64 7.96 -19.71
N ARG A 133 4.55 8.29 -20.42
CA ARG A 133 4.55 8.48 -21.88
C ARG A 133 4.14 9.88 -22.31
N PRO A 134 4.71 10.41 -23.41
CA PRO A 134 4.30 11.68 -23.99
C PRO A 134 2.84 11.71 -24.43
N VAL A 135 2.24 12.90 -24.35
CA VAL A 135 0.91 13.17 -24.90
C VAL A 135 0.87 12.82 -26.38
N GLY A 136 -0.14 12.06 -26.79
CA GLY A 136 -0.28 11.56 -28.16
C GLY A 136 0.31 10.17 -28.41
N THR A 137 0.99 9.55 -27.44
CA THR A 137 1.49 8.17 -27.59
C THR A 137 0.33 7.17 -27.52
N PRO A 138 0.07 6.36 -28.56
CA PRO A 138 -0.99 5.35 -28.49
C PRO A 138 -0.64 4.24 -27.49
N PRO A 139 -1.63 3.67 -26.77
CA PRO A 139 -1.37 2.56 -25.86
C PRO A 139 -0.96 1.30 -26.64
N ALA A 140 0.09 0.63 -26.17
CA ALA A 140 0.53 -0.66 -26.70
C ALA A 140 0.29 -1.75 -25.66
N ALA A 141 0.14 -3.02 -26.07
CA ALA A 141 -0.16 -4.11 -25.13
C ALA A 141 0.86 -4.20 -23.97
N TRP A 142 2.13 -4.00 -24.28
CA TRP A 142 3.22 -4.01 -23.30
C TRP A 142 3.23 -2.79 -22.37
N SER A 143 2.66 -1.65 -22.77
CA SER A 143 2.68 -0.43 -21.94
C SER A 143 1.74 -0.54 -20.73
N PHE A 144 0.73 -1.42 -20.78
CA PHE A 144 -0.10 -1.73 -19.62
C PHE A 144 0.69 -2.41 -18.50
N ALA A 145 1.58 -3.36 -18.84
CA ALA A 145 2.43 -4.03 -17.85
C ALA A 145 3.55 -3.11 -17.37
N ALA A 146 4.20 -2.37 -18.28
CA ALA A 146 5.26 -1.43 -17.93
C ALA A 146 4.79 -0.35 -16.93
N ARG A 147 3.55 0.13 -17.08
CA ARG A 147 2.95 1.11 -16.18
C ARG A 147 2.76 0.59 -14.75
N ASN A 148 2.60 -0.72 -14.55
CA ASN A 148 2.31 -1.26 -13.22
C ASN A 148 3.46 -1.04 -12.22
N HIS A 149 4.69 -1.00 -12.71
CA HIS A 149 5.84 -0.64 -11.89
C HIS A 149 5.76 0.81 -11.41
N LEU A 150 5.42 1.76 -12.31
CA LEU A 150 5.19 3.16 -11.94
C LEU A 150 4.07 3.30 -10.90
N LEU A 151 2.98 2.53 -11.05
CA LEU A 151 1.90 2.49 -10.08
C LEU A 151 2.41 2.02 -8.71
N ALA A 152 3.11 0.90 -8.65
CA ALA A 152 3.66 0.37 -7.40
C ALA A 152 4.62 1.39 -6.74
N ALA A 153 5.51 2.02 -7.51
CA ALA A 153 6.45 3.03 -7.01
C ALA A 153 5.78 4.28 -6.41
N LEU A 154 4.55 4.59 -6.80
CA LEU A 154 3.75 5.68 -6.22
C LEU A 154 3.03 5.28 -4.93
N CYS A 155 3.12 4.04 -4.50
CA CYS A 155 2.39 3.53 -3.35
C CYS A 155 3.31 3.33 -2.13
N ASP A 156 2.71 3.37 -0.95
CA ASP A 156 3.34 3.04 0.33
C ASP A 156 2.81 1.70 0.89
N GLY A 157 1.84 1.11 0.19
CA GLY A 157 1.31 -0.23 0.36
C GLY A 157 0.42 -0.58 -0.83
N LEU A 158 0.25 -1.87 -1.12
CA LEU A 158 -0.60 -2.35 -2.21
C LEU A 158 -1.65 -3.35 -1.71
N ILE A 159 -2.91 -3.10 -2.05
CA ILE A 159 -4.03 -4.03 -1.84
C ILE A 159 -4.43 -4.64 -3.18
N VAL A 160 -4.43 -5.97 -3.25
CA VAL A 160 -4.98 -6.73 -4.37
C VAL A 160 -6.35 -7.29 -3.96
N VAL A 161 -7.42 -6.82 -4.60
CA VAL A 161 -8.79 -7.18 -4.20
C VAL A 161 -9.22 -8.53 -4.76
N GLU A 162 -9.14 -8.70 -6.07
CA GLU A 162 -9.39 -9.97 -6.74
C GLU A 162 -8.44 -10.09 -7.92
N ALA A 163 -7.74 -11.21 -8.02
CA ALA A 163 -6.78 -11.44 -9.09
C ALA A 163 -6.80 -12.92 -9.51
N PRO A 164 -7.24 -13.25 -10.74
CA PRO A 164 -7.03 -14.59 -11.28
C PRO A 164 -5.56 -14.79 -11.61
N GLU A 165 -5.16 -16.03 -11.86
CA GLU A 165 -3.82 -16.34 -12.33
C GLU A 165 -3.44 -15.58 -13.60
N GLY A 166 -2.16 -15.22 -13.69
CA GLY A 166 -1.62 -14.47 -14.83
C GLY A 166 -2.20 -13.06 -15.00
N SER A 167 -3.00 -12.56 -14.05
CA SER A 167 -3.60 -11.24 -14.16
C SER A 167 -2.56 -10.12 -13.99
N GLY A 168 -2.82 -8.98 -14.64
CA GLY A 168 -1.97 -7.80 -14.52
C GLY A 168 -1.86 -7.25 -13.09
N ALA A 169 -2.85 -7.51 -12.23
CA ALA A 169 -2.80 -7.14 -10.81
C ALA A 169 -1.68 -7.88 -10.07
N LEU A 170 -1.41 -9.15 -10.42
CA LEU A 170 -0.28 -9.90 -9.85
C LEU A 170 1.07 -9.35 -10.31
N ILE A 171 1.16 -8.83 -11.55
CA ILE A 171 2.38 -8.15 -12.02
C ILE A 171 2.66 -6.89 -11.17
N THR A 172 1.61 -6.17 -10.78
CA THR A 172 1.74 -5.04 -9.84
C THR A 172 2.17 -5.53 -8.45
N ALA A 173 1.64 -6.66 -7.97
CA ALA A 173 2.04 -7.26 -6.69
C ALA A 173 3.52 -7.66 -6.68
N GLU A 174 4.02 -8.29 -7.74
CA GLU A 174 5.45 -8.60 -7.89
C GLU A 174 6.31 -7.32 -7.91
N SER A 175 5.85 -6.28 -8.61
CA SER A 175 6.55 -4.99 -8.65
C SER A 175 6.61 -4.35 -7.26
N ALA A 176 5.51 -4.38 -6.51
CA ALA A 176 5.43 -3.87 -5.15
C ALA A 176 6.32 -4.68 -4.19
N ALA A 177 6.37 -6.01 -4.36
CA ALA A 177 7.22 -6.88 -3.55
C ALA A 177 8.70 -6.60 -3.80
N GLY A 178 9.10 -6.42 -5.06
CA GLY A 178 10.47 -6.01 -5.42
C GLY A 178 10.88 -4.63 -4.89
N LEU A 179 9.91 -3.76 -4.62
CA LEU A 179 10.11 -2.46 -3.95
C LEU A 179 10.02 -2.57 -2.41
N GLY A 180 9.79 -3.77 -1.87
CA GLY A 180 9.62 -4.03 -0.45
C GLY A 180 8.35 -3.43 0.15
N LEU A 181 7.33 -3.11 -0.63
CA LEU A 181 6.11 -2.50 -0.09
C LEU A 181 5.30 -3.51 0.73
N PRO A 182 4.60 -3.08 1.80
CA PRO A 182 3.56 -3.89 2.43
C PRO A 182 2.50 -4.26 1.39
N ILE A 183 2.13 -5.55 1.34
CA ILE A 183 1.13 -6.06 0.41
C ILE A 183 0.01 -6.75 1.19
N ALA A 184 -1.22 -6.48 0.79
CA ALA A 184 -2.42 -7.13 1.30
C ALA A 184 -3.21 -7.77 0.16
N ILE A 185 -3.75 -8.96 0.42
CA ILE A 185 -4.70 -9.65 -0.47
C ILE A 185 -6.06 -9.67 0.23
N VAL A 186 -7.13 -9.35 -0.48
CA VAL A 186 -8.49 -9.42 0.09
C VAL A 186 -9.00 -10.86 0.04
N SER A 187 -9.61 -11.29 1.14
CA SER A 187 -10.28 -12.59 1.22
C SER A 187 -11.44 -12.69 0.23
N ALA A 188 -11.68 -13.91 -0.23
CA ALA A 188 -12.77 -14.21 -1.16
C ALA A 188 -13.56 -15.43 -0.68
N PRO A 189 -14.85 -15.54 -1.07
CA PRO A 189 -15.63 -16.74 -0.81
C PRO A 189 -14.97 -18.00 -1.36
N TYR A 190 -15.23 -19.14 -0.72
CA TYR A 190 -14.75 -20.43 -1.19
C TYR A 190 -15.18 -20.69 -2.64
N GLY A 191 -14.24 -21.14 -3.48
CA GLY A 191 -14.47 -21.40 -4.90
C GLY A 191 -14.48 -20.16 -5.82
N ALA A 192 -14.10 -18.97 -5.31
CA ALA A 192 -13.99 -17.78 -6.12
C ALA A 192 -12.77 -17.82 -7.06
N ALA A 193 -12.96 -18.38 -8.27
CA ALA A 193 -11.91 -18.50 -9.30
C ALA A 193 -11.26 -17.14 -9.67
N THR A 194 -11.97 -16.02 -9.50
CA THR A 194 -11.43 -14.68 -9.77
C THR A 194 -10.43 -14.19 -8.71
N ALA A 195 -10.35 -14.84 -7.55
CA ALA A 195 -9.43 -14.48 -6.46
C ALA A 195 -8.29 -15.50 -6.27
N GLU A 196 -8.42 -16.68 -6.87
CA GLU A 196 -7.48 -17.80 -6.75
C GLU A 196 -6.01 -17.44 -6.96
N GLY A 197 -5.71 -16.61 -7.97
CA GLY A 197 -4.35 -16.19 -8.27
C GLY A 197 -3.74 -15.34 -7.15
N GLY A 198 -4.53 -14.43 -6.57
CA GLY A 198 -4.14 -13.62 -5.42
C GLY A 198 -3.88 -14.46 -4.18
N LEU A 199 -4.76 -15.42 -3.87
CA LEU A 199 -4.60 -16.30 -2.71
C LEU A 199 -3.38 -17.24 -2.87
N ARG A 200 -3.15 -17.78 -4.07
CA ARG A 200 -1.93 -18.57 -4.35
C ARG A 200 -0.66 -17.72 -4.32
N TRP A 201 -0.74 -16.44 -4.70
CA TRP A 201 0.38 -15.51 -4.56
C TRP A 201 0.71 -15.27 -3.08
N LEU A 202 -0.31 -15.00 -2.25
CA LEU A 202 -0.16 -14.84 -0.80
C LEU A 202 0.55 -16.04 -0.16
N GLN A 203 0.05 -17.25 -0.44
CA GLN A 203 0.60 -18.47 0.13
C GLN A 203 2.08 -18.66 -0.23
N ARG A 204 2.43 -18.50 -1.52
CA ARG A 204 3.83 -18.62 -1.98
C ARG A 204 4.74 -17.56 -1.33
N ALA A 205 4.26 -16.32 -1.23
CA ALA A 205 5.03 -15.24 -0.63
C ALA A 205 5.25 -15.48 0.89
N GLN A 206 4.26 -16.00 1.60
CA GLN A 206 4.40 -16.38 3.02
C GLN A 206 5.39 -17.54 3.19
N GLU A 207 5.34 -18.56 2.33
CA GLU A 207 6.31 -19.68 2.34
C GLU A 207 7.75 -19.21 2.10
N LEU A 208 7.95 -18.20 1.24
CA LEU A 208 9.26 -17.59 1.00
C LEU A 208 9.71 -16.70 2.16
N SER A 209 8.79 -15.94 2.77
CA SER A 209 9.06 -15.09 3.94
C SER A 209 9.42 -15.91 5.19
N LEU A 210 8.98 -17.16 5.29
CA LEU A 210 9.45 -18.07 6.35
C LEU A 210 10.90 -18.55 6.14
N ARG A 211 11.45 -18.40 4.93
CA ARG A 211 12.81 -18.85 4.57
C ARG A 211 13.83 -17.72 4.59
N ILE A 212 13.38 -16.48 4.48
CA ILE A 212 14.20 -15.26 4.46
C ILE A 212 13.77 -14.44 5.68
N THR A 213 14.70 -13.99 6.52
CA THR A 213 14.41 -13.14 7.69
C THR A 213 13.92 -11.73 7.29
N GLU A 214 12.89 -11.63 6.46
CA GLU A 214 12.32 -10.36 6.00
C GLU A 214 10.91 -10.17 6.54
N GLU A 215 10.76 -9.10 7.31
CA GLU A 215 9.64 -8.73 8.19
C GLU A 215 8.37 -8.24 7.44
N ARG A 216 8.18 -8.60 6.16
CA ARG A 216 7.12 -8.03 5.31
C ARG A 216 6.25 -9.09 4.65
N SER A 217 5.86 -10.10 5.43
CA SER A 217 4.89 -11.10 5.00
C SER A 217 3.59 -10.42 4.54
N PRO A 218 3.07 -10.75 3.34
CA PRO A 218 1.79 -10.21 2.91
C PRO A 218 0.65 -10.68 3.81
N VAL A 219 -0.36 -9.83 3.96
CA VAL A 219 -1.48 -10.01 4.92
C VAL A 219 -2.78 -10.30 4.16
N LEU A 220 -3.65 -11.11 4.77
CA LEU A 220 -5.01 -11.32 4.29
C LEU A 220 -5.97 -10.32 4.94
N ILE A 221 -6.73 -9.56 4.15
CA ILE A 221 -7.78 -8.68 4.65
C ILE A 221 -9.12 -9.42 4.59
N SER A 222 -9.67 -9.74 5.75
CA SER A 222 -10.98 -10.39 5.90
C SER A 222 -12.06 -9.45 6.43
N GLY A 223 -11.65 -8.34 7.05
CA GLY A 223 -12.56 -7.30 7.48
C GLY A 223 -11.87 -5.97 7.75
N GLU A 224 -12.63 -5.05 8.34
CA GLU A 224 -12.20 -3.68 8.61
C GLU A 224 -11.04 -3.60 9.62
N ALA A 225 -11.02 -4.47 10.63
CA ALA A 225 -9.92 -4.55 11.59
C ALA A 225 -8.56 -4.87 10.92
N ASP A 226 -8.55 -5.84 9.99
CA ASP A 226 -7.35 -6.20 9.24
C ASP A 226 -6.87 -5.05 8.37
N LEU A 227 -7.80 -4.36 7.69
CA LEU A 227 -7.49 -3.19 6.88
C LEU A 227 -6.86 -2.08 7.73
N ARG A 228 -7.46 -1.75 8.87
CA ARG A 228 -6.94 -0.72 9.79
C ARG A 228 -5.55 -1.09 10.29
N ALA A 229 -5.34 -2.34 10.70
CA ALA A 229 -4.02 -2.82 11.16
C ALA A 229 -2.97 -2.72 10.04
N TRP A 230 -3.32 -3.13 8.83
CA TRP A 230 -2.43 -3.05 7.68
C TRP A 230 -2.10 -1.61 7.27
N LEU A 231 -3.08 -0.69 7.33
CA LEU A 231 -2.85 0.73 7.10
C LEU A 231 -1.93 1.35 8.15
N ALA A 232 -2.02 0.91 9.42
CA ALA A 232 -1.09 1.34 10.46
C ALA A 232 0.35 0.89 10.14
N VAL A 233 0.55 -0.35 9.67
CA VAL A 233 1.86 -0.84 9.20
C VAL A 233 2.40 0.03 8.06
N CYS A 234 1.56 0.38 7.09
CA CYS A 234 1.94 1.29 6.00
C CYS A 234 2.33 2.67 6.55
N ALA A 235 1.54 3.26 7.45
CA ALA A 235 1.82 4.56 8.06
C ALA A 235 3.16 4.56 8.81
N LEU A 236 3.48 3.45 9.48
CA LEU A 236 4.69 3.35 10.29
C LEU A 236 5.95 3.14 9.45
N SER A 237 5.80 2.48 8.30
CA SER A 237 6.84 2.40 7.28
C SER A 237 7.22 3.80 6.75
N LEU A 238 6.28 4.75 6.78
CA LEU A 238 6.54 6.16 6.47
C LEU A 238 7.22 6.92 7.62
N GLN A 239 7.05 6.51 8.88
CA GLN A 239 7.58 7.24 10.05
C GLN A 239 9.10 7.18 10.20
N GLY A 240 9.79 6.27 9.51
CA GLY A 240 11.24 6.35 9.32
C GLY A 240 11.69 7.54 8.46
N HIS A 241 10.75 8.18 7.74
CA HIS A 241 11.01 9.24 6.76
C HIS A 241 10.11 10.50 6.93
N PHE A 242 9.01 10.48 7.71
CA PHE A 242 8.17 11.67 7.97
C PHE A 242 7.20 11.56 9.19
N ALA A 243 6.76 12.70 9.73
CA ALA A 243 5.63 12.79 10.66
C ALA A 243 4.30 12.76 9.88
N ALA A 244 3.55 11.65 9.95
CA ALA A 244 2.30 11.47 9.21
C ALA A 244 1.34 12.69 9.33
N PRO A 245 0.56 13.04 8.28
CA PRO A 245 -0.42 14.12 8.35
C PRO A 245 -1.35 13.95 9.56
N PRO A 246 -1.72 15.03 10.28
CA PRO A 246 -2.49 14.93 11.51
C PRO A 246 -3.85 14.24 11.33
N GLU A 247 -4.40 14.18 10.12
CA GLU A 247 -5.64 13.44 9.80
C GLU A 247 -5.40 11.92 9.69
N VAL A 248 -4.29 11.49 9.09
CA VAL A 248 -3.87 10.08 9.04
C VAL A 248 -3.37 9.62 10.40
N ALA A 249 -2.59 10.48 11.07
CA ALA A 249 -2.19 10.28 12.46
C ALA A 249 -3.44 10.21 13.33
N SER A 250 -4.36 11.19 13.30
CA SER A 250 -5.62 11.18 14.07
C SER A 250 -6.51 9.99 13.76
N ALA A 251 -6.66 9.55 12.52
CA ALA A 251 -7.47 8.38 12.16
C ALA A 251 -6.83 7.07 12.65
N VAL A 252 -5.50 7.02 12.71
CA VAL A 252 -4.74 5.91 13.32
C VAL A 252 -4.60 6.08 14.84
N THR A 253 -4.71 7.29 15.39
CA THR A 253 -4.42 7.61 16.80
C THR A 253 -5.67 7.84 17.65
N SER A 254 -6.86 8.01 17.08
CA SER A 254 -8.05 8.36 17.86
C SER A 254 -8.62 7.20 18.68
N ASP A 255 -8.22 5.96 18.39
CA ASP A 255 -8.42 4.79 19.27
C ASP A 255 -7.20 3.84 19.24
N VAL A 256 -6.69 3.54 18.03
CA VAL A 256 -5.62 2.52 17.84
C VAL A 256 -4.25 3.01 18.30
N GLY A 257 -3.95 4.31 18.29
CA GLY A 257 -2.65 4.83 18.73
C GLY A 257 -2.44 4.68 20.25
N GLY A 258 -3.45 4.98 21.05
CA GLY A 258 -3.39 4.81 22.50
C GLY A 258 -3.22 3.34 22.90
N GLU A 259 -4.00 2.46 22.27
CA GLU A 259 -3.91 1.01 22.48
C GLU A 259 -2.64 0.40 21.91
N ALA A 260 -2.17 0.81 20.73
CA ALA A 260 -0.93 0.31 20.13
C ALA A 260 0.32 0.76 20.89
N PHE A 261 0.35 1.99 21.43
CA PHE A 261 1.42 2.42 22.34
C PHE A 261 1.36 1.68 23.69
N GLY A 262 0.17 1.39 24.19
CA GLY A 262 -0.02 0.51 25.37
C GLY A 262 0.48 -0.91 25.11
N LEU A 263 0.09 -1.49 23.98
CA LEU A 263 0.44 -2.83 23.54
C LEU A 263 1.95 -2.97 23.31
N GLN A 264 2.58 -2.00 22.62
CA GLN A 264 4.04 -1.98 22.44
C GLN A 264 4.78 -1.92 23.79
N ARG A 265 4.28 -1.14 24.75
CA ARG A 265 4.86 -1.04 26.09
C ARG A 265 4.73 -2.36 26.85
N GLU A 266 3.56 -2.99 26.79
CA GLU A 266 3.28 -4.25 27.47
C GLU A 266 4.10 -5.41 26.88
N ILE A 267 4.21 -5.48 25.55
CA ILE A 267 5.09 -6.44 24.86
C ILE A 267 6.54 -6.25 25.30
N LEU A 268 7.04 -5.01 25.32
CA LEU A 268 8.40 -4.73 25.78
C LEU A 268 8.61 -5.15 27.23
N GLN A 269 7.65 -4.91 28.12
CA GLN A 269 7.73 -5.36 29.52
C GLN A 269 7.82 -6.89 29.63
N ARG A 270 7.03 -7.63 28.83
CA ARG A 270 7.08 -9.11 28.84
C ARG A 270 8.36 -9.66 28.24
N VAL A 271 8.83 -9.05 27.15
CA VAL A 271 10.11 -9.39 26.53
C VAL A 271 11.28 -9.09 27.49
N ASP A 272 11.24 -7.96 28.19
CA ASP A 272 12.24 -7.58 29.20
C ASP A 272 12.20 -8.55 30.40
N ALA A 273 11.01 -8.94 30.87
CA ALA A 273 10.84 -9.89 31.97
C ALA A 273 11.33 -11.32 31.62
N ALA A 274 11.15 -11.74 30.36
CA ALA A 274 11.61 -13.05 29.88
C ALA A 274 13.12 -13.10 29.59
N GLY A 275 13.79 -11.94 29.54
CA GLY A 275 15.24 -11.84 29.37
C GLY A 275 15.78 -12.63 28.17
N ALA A 276 16.83 -13.42 28.40
CA ALA A 276 17.49 -14.19 27.34
C ALA A 276 16.67 -15.38 26.82
N GLU A 277 15.65 -15.84 27.54
CA GLU A 277 14.78 -16.93 27.08
C GLU A 277 13.88 -16.45 25.94
N GLY A 278 13.34 -15.24 26.08
CA GLY A 278 12.39 -14.63 25.14
C GLY A 278 11.00 -15.25 25.20
N VAL A 279 10.02 -14.52 24.66
CA VAL A 279 8.59 -14.90 24.64
C VAL A 279 8.19 -15.46 23.29
N VAL A 280 7.33 -16.49 23.26
CA VAL A 280 6.67 -16.92 22.03
C VAL A 280 5.42 -16.09 21.78
N GLU A 281 4.94 -16.02 20.54
CA GLU A 281 3.73 -15.26 20.20
C GLU A 281 2.49 -15.72 21.00
N GLY A 282 2.41 -17.01 21.33
CA GLY A 282 1.37 -17.56 22.21
C GLY A 282 1.35 -16.93 23.60
N ASP A 283 2.49 -16.53 24.15
CA ASP A 283 2.63 -15.87 25.46
C ASP A 283 2.18 -14.40 25.44
N LEU A 284 1.94 -13.86 24.24
CA LEU A 284 1.50 -12.48 24.01
C LEU A 284 0.08 -12.43 23.44
N SER A 285 -0.53 -13.59 23.14
CA SER A 285 -1.83 -13.69 22.49
C SER A 285 -2.98 -13.11 23.33
N ASP A 286 -2.82 -13.04 24.64
CA ASP A 286 -3.76 -12.40 25.56
C ASP A 286 -3.76 -10.86 25.46
N LEU A 287 -2.66 -10.28 24.97
CA LEU A 287 -2.51 -8.83 24.78
C LEU A 287 -3.30 -8.29 23.58
N SER A 288 -3.69 -9.17 22.65
CA SER A 288 -4.40 -8.80 21.42
C SER A 288 -5.78 -9.44 21.31
N ARG A 289 -6.39 -9.81 22.45
CA ARG A 289 -7.70 -10.49 22.51
C ARG A 289 -8.80 -9.80 21.70
N GLU A 290 -8.71 -8.49 21.49
CA GLU A 290 -9.72 -7.71 20.75
C GLU A 290 -9.34 -7.42 19.29
N LEU A 291 -8.07 -7.57 18.90
CA LEU A 291 -7.57 -7.27 17.54
C LEU A 291 -6.41 -8.21 17.15
N PRO A 292 -6.68 -9.35 16.48
CA PRO A 292 -5.67 -10.35 16.15
C PRO A 292 -4.49 -9.83 15.31
N GLY A 293 -4.69 -8.81 14.48
CA GLY A 293 -3.63 -8.17 13.68
C GLY A 293 -2.78 -7.15 14.44
N ALA A 294 -3.22 -6.69 15.63
CA ALA A 294 -2.52 -5.66 16.39
C ALA A 294 -1.23 -6.18 17.03
N LEU A 295 -1.20 -7.46 17.46
CA LEU A 295 0.01 -8.08 18.02
C LEU A 295 1.12 -8.18 16.98
N VAL A 296 0.78 -8.71 15.80
CA VAL A 296 1.73 -8.84 14.70
C VAL A 296 2.28 -7.48 14.31
N ALA A 297 1.40 -6.47 14.13
CA ALA A 297 1.83 -5.12 13.84
C ALA A 297 2.75 -4.56 14.94
N ALA A 298 2.39 -4.69 16.22
CA ALA A 298 3.22 -4.21 17.33
C ALA A 298 4.59 -4.89 17.39
N LEU A 299 4.66 -6.21 17.18
CA LEU A 299 5.91 -6.96 17.12
C LEU A 299 6.78 -6.53 15.95
N THR A 300 6.21 -6.42 14.73
CA THR A 300 6.92 -5.90 13.56
C THR A 300 7.50 -4.51 13.83
N LEU A 301 6.75 -3.63 14.51
CA LEU A 301 7.20 -2.27 14.80
C LEU A 301 8.35 -2.21 15.80
N LEU A 302 8.29 -3.03 16.85
CA LEU A 302 9.37 -3.13 17.81
C LEU A 302 10.62 -3.74 17.16
N SER A 303 10.44 -4.67 16.21
CA SER A 303 11.53 -5.27 15.44
C SER A 303 12.19 -4.28 14.49
N LEU A 304 11.40 -3.54 13.70
CA LEU A 304 11.89 -2.48 12.81
C LEU A 304 12.64 -1.36 13.57
N ARG A 305 12.25 -1.08 14.81
CA ARG A 305 12.94 -0.12 15.69
C ARG A 305 14.21 -0.69 16.33
N GLY A 306 14.56 -1.95 16.06
CA GLY A 306 15.69 -2.65 16.67
C GLY A 306 15.53 -2.82 18.18
N LEU A 307 14.30 -2.81 18.69
CA LEU A 307 14.02 -2.94 20.12
C LEU A 307 13.89 -4.41 20.53
N ILE A 308 13.34 -5.23 19.65
CA ILE A 308 13.25 -6.68 19.81
C ILE A 308 13.75 -7.38 18.55
N GLU A 309 14.08 -8.66 18.64
CA GLU A 309 14.42 -9.51 17.51
C GLU A 309 13.73 -10.88 17.68
N GLN A 310 13.42 -11.55 16.57
CA GLN A 310 12.91 -12.92 16.62
C GLN A 310 14.05 -13.91 16.32
N ARG A 311 14.33 -14.83 17.25
CA ARG A 311 15.28 -15.93 17.06
C ARG A 311 14.68 -17.24 17.56
N GLY A 312 14.64 -18.25 16.68
CA GLY A 312 14.10 -19.57 17.03
C GLY A 312 12.62 -19.54 17.43
N GLY A 313 11.82 -18.69 16.80
CA GLY A 313 10.39 -18.53 17.10
C GLY A 313 10.07 -17.73 18.36
N ARG A 314 11.08 -17.15 19.02
CA ARG A 314 10.94 -16.34 20.24
C ARG A 314 11.38 -14.91 20.02
N TRP A 315 10.62 -13.97 20.57
CA TRP A 315 10.93 -12.55 20.59
C TRP A 315 11.79 -12.22 21.82
N ARG A 316 12.89 -11.50 21.59
CA ARG A 316 13.90 -11.16 22.60
C ARG A 316 14.29 -9.70 22.49
N ARG A 317 14.78 -9.14 23.59
CA ARG A 317 15.33 -7.78 23.59
C ARG A 317 16.64 -7.75 22.81
N VAL A 318 16.83 -6.72 21.99
CA VAL A 318 18.14 -6.45 21.39
C VAL A 318 19.01 -5.74 22.43
N LEU A 319 20.00 -6.44 22.97
CA LEU A 319 20.97 -5.90 23.93
C LEU A 319 21.83 -4.83 23.24
N GLY A 320 21.57 -3.56 23.54
CA GLY A 320 22.27 -2.40 22.97
C GLY A 320 21.37 -1.27 22.46
N ALA A 321 20.05 -1.48 22.41
CA ALA A 321 19.09 -0.45 22.02
C ALA A 321 18.90 0.60 23.13
N VAL A 322 19.84 1.54 23.23
CA VAL A 322 19.62 2.79 23.97
C VAL A 322 18.56 3.57 23.22
N LEU A 323 17.42 3.85 23.86
CA LEU A 323 16.48 4.90 23.43
C LEU A 323 17.29 6.19 23.30
N ARG A 324 17.74 6.52 22.09
CA ARG A 324 18.26 7.86 21.79
C ARG A 324 17.05 8.80 21.75
N SER A 325 16.56 9.20 22.92
CA SER A 325 15.87 10.48 23.03
C SER A 325 16.92 11.54 22.69
N ARG A 326 16.90 12.03 21.45
CA ARG A 326 17.65 13.26 21.14
C ARG A 326 16.95 14.43 21.85
N PRO A 327 17.70 15.31 22.51
CA PRO A 327 17.18 16.55 23.07
C PRO A 327 16.65 17.50 21.99
#